data_AF-A0A527W6J9-F1
#
_entry.id   AF-A0A527W6J9-F1
#
_cell.length_a   1.000
_cell.length_b   1.000
_cell.length_c   1.000
_cell.angle_alpha   90.00
_cell.angle_beta   90.00
_cell.angle_gamma   90.00
#
_symmetry.space_group_name_H-M   'P 1'
#
loop_
_entity.id
_entity.type
_entity.pdbx_description
1 polymer ?
#
loop_
_entity_poly.entity_id
_entity_poly.type
_entity_poly.pdbx_seq_one_letter_code
_entity_poly.pdbx_strand_id
1 'polypeptide(L)' 'LLPILIYCVDKKGRPVLGKPRPGPETAHFIEHEAYKDIALVIPALRELHYVTRYDNPP' A
#
# COMPACT_ATOMS: atom_id res chain seq x y z
N LEU A 1 -7.41 4.88 -3.93
CA LEU A 1 -6.26 3.93 -4.00
C LEU A 1 -5.24 4.42 -2.98
N LEU A 2 -4.85 3.59 -2.00
CA LEU A 2 -4.02 4.05 -0.87
C LEU A 2 -2.59 4.38 -1.38
N PRO A 3 -2.10 5.61 -1.24
CA PRO A 3 -0.81 5.97 -1.80
C PRO A 3 0.41 5.21 -1.22
N ILE A 4 0.32 4.64 -0.01
CA ILE A 4 1.32 3.68 0.52
C ILE A 4 1.63 2.54 -0.47
N LEU A 5 0.67 2.18 -1.35
CA LEU A 5 0.82 1.12 -2.33
C LEU A 5 1.94 1.40 -3.33
N ILE A 6 2.48 2.63 -3.38
CA ILE A 6 3.67 2.98 -4.14
C ILE A 6 4.92 2.17 -3.74
N TYR A 7 4.96 1.69 -2.49
CA TYR A 7 6.02 0.80 -1.99
C TYR A 7 5.72 -0.69 -2.16
N CYS A 8 4.46 -1.05 -2.45
CA CYS A 8 4.07 -2.44 -2.59
C CYS A 8 4.57 -3.01 -3.91
N VAL A 9 5.10 -4.22 -3.84
CA VAL A 9 5.54 -4.99 -5.00
C VAL A 9 4.73 -6.29 -5.14
N ASP A 10 4.55 -6.76 -6.37
CA ASP A 10 3.97 -8.06 -6.65
C ASP A 10 4.95 -9.21 -6.31
N LYS A 11 4.50 -10.45 -6.51
CA LYS A 11 5.32 -11.66 -6.28
C LYS A 11 6.59 -11.73 -7.14
N LYS A 12 6.70 -10.90 -8.18
CA LYS A 12 7.85 -10.78 -9.09
C LYS A 12 8.70 -9.55 -8.79
N GLY A 13 8.43 -8.83 -7.69
CA GLY A 13 9.14 -7.62 -7.29
C GLY A 13 8.76 -6.37 -8.08
N ARG A 14 7.67 -6.39 -8.84
CA ARG A 14 7.24 -5.24 -9.67
C ARG A 14 6.32 -4.33 -8.88
N PRO A 15 6.45 -3.00 -8.96
CA PRO A 15 5.55 -2.07 -8.27
C PRO A 15 4.08 -2.33 -8.61
N VAL A 16 3.23 -2.45 -7.60
CA VAL A 16 1.79 -2.75 -7.77
C VAL A 16 1.07 -1.63 -8.53
N LEU A 17 1.49 -0.38 -8.35
CA LEU A 17 0.92 0.78 -9.04
C LEU A 17 1.60 1.11 -10.38
N GLY A 18 2.52 0.25 -10.84
CA GLY A 18 3.44 0.58 -11.91
C GLY A 18 4.54 1.53 -11.44
N LYS A 19 5.40 1.94 -12.37
CA LYS A 19 6.57 2.75 -12.05
C LYS A 19 6.12 4.16 -11.63
N PRO A 20 6.55 4.68 -10.47
CA PRO A 20 6.26 6.05 -10.07
C PRO A 20 6.69 7.02 -11.17
N ARG A 21 5.92 8.09 -11.39
CA ARG A 21 6.36 9.15 -12.31
C ARG A 21 7.62 9.79 -11.73
N PRO A 22 8.67 9.98 -12.54
CA PRO A 22 9.81 10.76 -12.10
C PRO A 22 9.40 12.23 -11.96
N GLY A 23 9.91 12.91 -10.93
CA GLY A 23 9.70 14.34 -10.76
C GLY A 23 9.70 14.78 -9.30
N PRO A 24 9.86 16.09 -9.06
CA PRO A 24 9.95 16.67 -7.72
C PRO A 24 8.65 16.47 -6.92
N GLU A 25 7.49 16.52 -7.58
CA GLU A 25 6.19 16.30 -6.92
C GLU A 25 6.06 14.89 -6.35
N THR A 26 6.44 13.88 -7.14
CA THR A 26 6.39 12.48 -6.68
C THR A 26 7.44 12.21 -5.61
N ALA A 27 8.63 12.80 -5.71
CA ALA A 27 9.65 12.69 -4.66
C ALA A 27 9.17 13.32 -3.34
N HIS A 28 8.62 14.53 -3.39
CA HIS A 28 8.07 15.22 -2.22
C HIS A 28 6.95 14.41 -1.58
N PHE A 29 6.02 13.90 -2.40
CA PHE A 29 4.93 13.04 -1.94
C PHE A 29 5.44 11.80 -1.18
N ILE A 30 6.38 11.06 -1.78
CA ILE A 30 6.98 9.86 -1.19
C ILE A 30 7.66 10.18 0.14
N GLU A 31 8.40 11.28 0.21
CA GLU A 31 9.19 11.65 1.38
C GLU A 31 8.34 12.24 2.52
N HIS A 32 7.28 12.99 2.22
CA HIS A 32 6.57 13.81 3.23
C HIS A 32 5.10 13.44 3.44
N GLU A 33 4.49 12.67 2.54
CA GLU A 33 3.03 12.46 2.55
C GLU A 33 2.63 11.00 2.56
N ALA A 34 3.38 10.11 1.90
CA ALA A 34 3.02 8.70 1.79
C ALA A 34 2.87 7.97 3.13
N TYR A 35 3.63 8.36 4.17
CA TYR A 35 3.50 7.75 5.50
C TYR A 35 2.16 8.08 6.19
N LYS A 36 1.50 9.18 5.81
CA LYS A 36 0.22 9.60 6.43
C LYS A 36 -0.89 8.58 6.14
N ASP A 37 -0.74 7.79 5.08
CA ASP A 37 -1.67 6.73 4.74
C ASP A 37 -1.58 5.52 5.67
N ILE A 38 -0.51 5.36 6.46
CA ILE A 38 -0.35 4.21 7.37
C ILE A 38 -1.57 4.10 8.30
N ALA A 39 -2.09 5.23 8.78
CA ALA A 39 -3.28 5.27 9.63
C ALA A 39 -4.55 4.75 8.92
N LEU A 40 -4.65 4.92 7.60
CA LEU A 40 -5.76 4.41 6.79
C LEU A 40 -5.56 2.95 6.39
N VAL A 41 -4.30 2.50 6.27
CA VAL A 41 -3.93 1.16 5.81
C VAL A 41 -4.07 0.13 6.94
N ILE A 42 -3.71 0.51 8.18
CA ILE A 42 -3.76 -0.41 9.33
C ILE A 42 -5.16 -1.00 9.54
N PRO A 43 -6.27 -0.22 9.53
CA PRO A 43 -7.61 -0.78 9.64
C PRO A 43 -7.97 -1.71 8.49
N ALA A 44 -7.66 -1.32 7.24
CA ALA A 44 -7.96 -2.11 6.05
C ALA A 44 -7.20 -3.46 6.05
N LEU A 45 -5.93 -3.47 6.49
CA LEU A 45 -5.15 -4.71 6.65
C LEU A 45 -5.72 -5.61 7.76
N ARG A 46 -6.19 -5.02 8.86
CA ARG A 46 -6.84 -5.77 9.95
C ARG A 46 -8.13 -6.43 9.48
N GLU A 47 -8.96 -5.70 8.75
CA GLU A 47 -10.20 -6.22 8.17
C GLU A 47 -9.93 -7.36 7.18
N LEU A 48 -9.00 -7.16 6.24
CA LEU A 48 -8.60 -8.20 5.29
C LEU A 48 -8.10 -9.46 6.01
N HIS A 49 -7.23 -9.30 7.00
CA HIS A 49 -6.69 -10.44 7.75
C HIS A 49 -7.77 -11.14 8.58
N TYR A 50 -8.70 -10.39 9.17
CA TYR A 50 -9.83 -10.94 9.92
C TYR A 50 -10.73 -11.80 9.01
N VAL A 51 -11.14 -11.27 7.86
CA VAL A 51 -11.92 -11.99 6.85
C VAL A 51 -11.18 -13.26 6.40
N THR A 52 -9.89 -13.15 6.06
CA THR A 52 -9.12 -14.30 5.56
C THR A 52 -8.95 -15.41 6.60
N ARG A 53 -8.89 -15.07 7.90
CA ARG A 53 -8.71 -16.07 8.98
C ARG A 53 -9.99 -16.74 9.45
N TYR A 54 -11.13 -16.06 9.37
CA TYR A 54 -12.38 -16.54 9.95
C TYR A 54 -13.40 -17.00 8.90
N ASP A 55 -13.32 -16.53 7.66
CA ASP A 55 -14.20 -16.97 6.56
C ASP A 55 -13.60 -18.12 5.72
N ASN A 56 -12.36 -18.53 5.99
CA ASN A 56 -11.75 -19.75 5.45
C ASN A 56 -11.54 -20.75 6.60
N PRO A 57 -12.59 -21.51 6.98
CA PRO A 57 -12.40 -22.61 7.91
C PRO A 57 -11.49 -23.69 7.27
N PRO A 58 -10.73 -24.45 8.08
CA PRO A 58 -9.89 -25.54 7.58
C PRO A 58 -10.67 -26.61 6.82
#